data_AF-A0A3G9J0D6-F1
#
_entry.id   AF-A0A3G9J0D6-F1
#
_cell.length_a   1.000
_cell.length_b   1.000
_cell.length_c   1.000
_cell.angle_alpha   90.00
_cell.angle_beta   90.00
_cell.angle_gamma   90.00
#
_symmetry.space_group_name_H-M   'P 1'
#
loop_
_entity.id
_entity.type
_entity.pdbx_description
1 polymer ?
#
loop_
_entity_poly.entity_id
_entity_poly.type
_entity_poly.pdbx_seq_one_letter_code
_entity_poly.pdbx_strand_id
1 'polypeptide(L)'
;MNLQMQALGMIETFGIPALIAAADAAAKTADVRVTSYEKVDAGIVTIYILGDVAAVKAAVEAGAAAATAVGKLLGSHVIARPDISLWSFVESLLPPDLRASSEEAEKGTDEPPRRRGTRL
;
A
#
# COMPACT_ATOMS: atom_id res chain seq x y z
N MET A 1 4.23 -8.71 -8.91
CA MET A 1 4.06 -8.86 -7.44
C MET A 1 2.60 -9.17 -7.21
N ASN A 2 2.26 -10.30 -6.60
CA ASN A 2 0.86 -10.68 -6.44
C ASN A 2 0.23 -9.87 -5.29
N LEU A 3 -0.49 -8.79 -5.62
CA LEU A 3 -1.12 -7.90 -4.64
C LEU A 3 -2.11 -8.68 -3.76
N GLN A 4 -2.73 -9.73 -4.30
CA GLN A 4 -3.80 -10.49 -3.64
C GLN A 4 -3.43 -11.15 -2.29
N MET A 5 -2.14 -11.23 -1.93
CA MET A 5 -1.67 -11.86 -0.69
C MET A 5 -1.03 -10.90 0.32
N GLN A 6 -1.13 -9.59 0.10
CA GLN A 6 -0.48 -8.61 0.98
C GLN A 6 -1.32 -8.29 2.22
N ALA A 7 -0.64 -7.95 3.31
CA ALA A 7 -1.27 -7.33 4.47
C ALA A 7 -1.62 -5.86 4.17
N LEU A 8 -2.65 -5.36 4.84
CA LEU A 8 -3.11 -3.98 4.74
C LEU A 8 -2.95 -3.28 6.09
N GLY A 9 -2.19 -2.20 6.12
CA GLY A 9 -2.10 -1.25 7.21
C GLY A 9 -2.89 0.01 6.91
N MET A 10 -3.42 0.65 7.95
CA MET A 10 -4.15 1.92 7.86
C MET A 10 -3.69 2.85 8.97
N ILE A 11 -3.50 4.12 8.63
CA ILE A 11 -3.27 5.20 9.60
C ILE A 11 -4.18 6.36 9.24
N GLU A 12 -5.04 6.75 10.17
CA GLU A 12 -5.98 7.86 10.02
C GLU A 12 -5.60 8.99 10.99
N THR A 13 -5.55 10.22 10.48
CA THR A 13 -5.18 11.41 11.25
C THR A 13 -6.17 12.54 11.03
N PHE A 14 -6.18 13.48 11.99
CA PHE A 14 -6.76 14.79 11.76
C PHE A 14 -5.70 15.73 11.18
N GLY A 15 -5.86 16.08 9.91
CA GLY A 15 -4.97 16.96 9.16
C GLY A 15 -3.84 16.22 8.44
N ILE A 16 -3.41 16.82 7.32
CA ILE A 16 -2.36 16.29 6.43
C ILE A 16 -0.95 16.29 7.06
N PRO A 17 -0.52 17.28 7.88
CA PRO A 17 0.84 17.27 8.43
C PRO A 17 1.17 16.02 9.26
N ALA A 18 0.23 15.58 10.11
CA ALA A 18 0.38 14.34 10.88
C ALA A 18 0.44 13.10 9.96
N LEU A 19 -0.36 13.11 8.89
CA LEU A 19 -0.37 12.03 7.90
C LEU A 19 0.95 11.93 7.12
N ILE A 20 1.54 13.07 6.74
CA ILE A 20 2.84 13.11 6.06
C ILE A 20 3.94 12.55 6.97
N ALA A 21 3.94 12.93 8.25
CA ALA A 21 4.89 12.38 9.22
C ALA A 21 4.71 10.86 9.40
N ALA A 22 3.46 10.39 9.41
CA ALA A 22 3.14 8.97 9.47
C ALA A 22 3.69 8.22 8.24
N ALA A 23 3.43 8.74 7.05
CA ALA A 23 3.87 8.16 5.79
C ALA A 23 5.40 8.07 5.69
N ASP A 24 6.10 9.14 6.04
CA ASP A 24 7.58 9.18 6.02
C ASP A 24 8.19 8.17 6.99
N ALA A 25 7.68 8.11 8.24
CA ALA A 25 8.16 7.14 9.23
C ALA A 25 7.85 5.69 8.82
N ALA A 26 6.65 5.42 8.33
CA ALA A 26 6.25 4.10 7.86
C ALA A 26 7.14 3.59 6.73
N ALA A 27 7.34 4.41 5.68
CA ALA A 27 8.15 4.06 4.52
C ALA A 27 9.64 3.85 4.85
N LYS A 28 10.15 4.52 5.89
CA LYS A 28 11.56 4.36 6.35
C LYS A 28 11.77 3.16 7.26
N THR A 29 10.70 2.60 7.83
CA THR A 29 10.80 1.57 8.88
C THR A 29 10.91 0.16 8.32
N ALA A 30 10.23 -0.12 7.21
CA ALA A 30 10.18 -1.45 6.62
C ALA A 30 9.99 -1.37 5.10
N ASP A 31 10.22 -2.50 4.42
CA ASP A 31 9.90 -2.64 3.00
C ASP A 31 8.38 -2.74 2.82
N VAL A 32 7.75 -1.58 2.71
CA VAL A 32 6.30 -1.42 2.54
C VAL A 32 6.01 -0.38 1.47
N ARG A 33 4.80 -0.44 0.93
CA ARG A 33 4.28 0.56 0.01
C ARG A 33 3.27 1.42 0.73
N VAL A 34 3.54 2.71 0.84
CA VAL A 34 2.56 3.69 1.31
C VAL A 34 1.75 4.18 0.11
N THR A 35 0.43 4.14 0.19
CA THR A 35 -0.47 4.53 -0.89
C THR A 35 -0.62 6.05 -0.98
N SER A 36 -1.42 6.53 -1.96
CA SER A 36 -2.02 7.86 -1.85
C SER A 36 -2.90 7.96 -0.60
N TYR A 37 -3.17 9.19 -0.16
CA TYR A 37 -4.09 9.42 0.94
C TYR A 37 -5.52 9.58 0.45
N GLU A 38 -6.45 9.06 1.24
CA GLU A 38 -7.88 9.29 1.07
C GLU A 38 -8.35 10.40 2.01
N LYS A 39 -9.31 11.19 1.54
CA LYS A 39 -9.96 12.24 2.32
C LYS A 39 -11.43 11.91 2.43
N VAL A 40 -11.94 11.85 3.66
CA VAL A 40 -13.34 11.47 3.90
C VAL A 40 -14.21 12.73 4.07
N ASP A 41 -13.94 13.60 5.06
CA ASP A 41 -14.33 15.02 5.15
C ASP A 41 -13.75 15.62 6.46
N ALA A 42 -14.01 16.89 6.78
CA ALA A 42 -13.74 17.52 8.08
C ALA A 42 -12.27 17.44 8.56
N GLY A 43 -11.32 17.31 7.63
CA GLY A 43 -9.90 17.19 7.93
C GLY A 43 -9.45 15.77 8.30
N ILE A 44 -10.31 14.77 8.20
CA ILE A 44 -9.97 13.36 8.40
C ILE A 44 -9.32 12.83 7.11
N VAL A 45 -8.10 12.31 7.25
CA VAL A 45 -7.31 11.78 6.15
C VAL A 45 -6.66 10.46 6.54
N THR A 46 -6.57 9.53 5.58
CA THR A 46 -6.12 8.17 5.82
C THR A 46 -5.11 7.75 4.75
N ILE A 47 -4.02 7.10 5.17
CA ILE A 47 -3.10 6.40 4.28
C ILE A 47 -3.25 4.89 4.49
N TYR A 48 -2.96 4.15 3.42
CA TYR A 48 -2.91 2.69 3.44
C TYR A 48 -1.46 2.24 3.19
N ILE A 49 -1.12 1.08 3.76
CA ILE A 49 0.24 0.55 3.75
C ILE A 49 0.17 -0.92 3.36
N LEU A 50 0.89 -1.31 2.31
CA LEU A 50 0.87 -2.68 1.78
C LEU A 50 2.24 -3.34 1.88
N GLY A 51 2.26 -4.64 2.17
CA GLY A 51 3.48 -5.43 2.24
C GLY A 51 3.27 -6.75 2.98
N ASP A 52 4.36 -7.37 3.41
CA ASP A 52 4.30 -8.54 4.28
C ASP A 52 3.79 -8.16 5.68
N VAL A 53 3.06 -9.05 6.33
CA VAL A 53 2.40 -8.77 7.62
C VAL A 53 3.35 -8.21 8.69
N ALA A 54 4.58 -8.70 8.77
CA ALA A 54 5.56 -8.22 9.74
C ALA A 54 6.04 -6.80 9.41
N ALA A 55 6.31 -6.53 8.12
CA ALA A 55 6.72 -5.21 7.64
C ALA A 55 5.60 -4.18 7.86
N VAL A 56 4.35 -4.53 7.51
CA VAL A 56 3.18 -3.66 7.69
C VAL A 56 2.94 -3.34 9.17
N LYS A 57 3.07 -4.32 10.08
CA LYS A 57 2.94 -4.07 11.53
C LYS A 57 3.97 -3.06 12.02
N ALA A 58 5.25 -3.25 11.65
CA ALA A 58 6.32 -2.35 12.05
C ALA A 58 6.11 -0.94 11.48
N ALA A 59 5.74 -0.83 10.21
CA ALA A 59 5.48 0.44 9.54
C ALA A 59 4.29 1.19 10.16
N VAL A 60 3.19 0.50 10.47
CA VAL A 60 2.00 1.10 11.10
C VAL A 60 2.31 1.60 12.51
N GLU A 61 3.05 0.82 13.31
CA GLU A 61 3.46 1.23 14.66
C GLU A 61 4.33 2.50 14.64
N ALA A 62 5.36 2.53 13.78
CA ALA A 62 6.23 3.69 13.63
C ALA A 62 5.48 4.92 13.09
N GLY A 63 4.63 4.72 12.08
CA GLY A 63 3.82 5.80 11.50
C GLY A 63 2.82 6.38 12.50
N ALA A 64 2.15 5.53 13.30
CA ALA A 64 1.21 5.97 14.32
C ALA A 64 1.89 6.77 15.43
N ALA A 65 3.10 6.36 15.85
CA ALA A 65 3.91 7.12 16.79
C ALA A 65 4.29 8.51 16.23
N ALA A 66 4.75 8.57 14.97
CA ALA A 66 5.08 9.83 14.31
C ALA A 66 3.87 10.76 14.14
N ALA A 67 2.71 10.21 13.76
CA ALA A 67 1.45 10.94 13.64
C ALA A 67 1.04 11.58 14.97
N THR A 68 1.17 10.83 16.07
CA THR A 68 0.84 11.27 17.43
C THR A 68 1.80 12.37 17.92
N ALA A 69 3.07 12.31 17.52
CA ALA A 69 4.05 13.33 17.88
C ALA A 69 3.84 14.65 17.13
N VAL A 70 3.43 14.59 15.86
CA VAL A 70 3.26 15.77 15.00
C VAL A 70 1.86 16.39 15.10
N GLY A 71 0.84 15.59 15.38
CA GLY A 71 -0.54 16.06 15.47
C GLY A 71 -1.45 15.04 16.11
N LYS A 72 -2.63 14.82 15.53
CA LYS A 72 -3.66 13.96 16.12
C LYS A 72 -3.86 12.69 15.28
N LEU A 73 -3.43 11.56 15.84
CA LEU A 73 -3.84 10.24 15.38
C LEU A 73 -5.31 10.00 15.75
N LEU A 74 -6.11 9.57 14.79
CA LEU A 74 -7.51 9.16 15.02
C LEU A 74 -7.62 7.64 15.14
N GLY A 75 -6.83 6.89 14.35
CA GLY A 75 -6.79 5.44 14.43
C GLY A 75 -5.63 4.84 13.64
N SER A 76 -5.28 3.61 13.98
CA SER A 76 -4.40 2.78 13.17
C SER A 76 -4.82 1.31 13.28
N HIS A 77 -4.64 0.54 12.21
CA HIS A 77 -5.03 -0.87 12.19
C HIS A 77 -4.23 -1.68 11.16
N VAL A 78 -4.13 -2.99 11.40
CA VAL A 78 -3.49 -3.93 10.49
C VAL A 78 -4.40 -5.13 10.26
N ILE A 79 -4.67 -5.42 8.99
CA ILE A 79 -5.32 -6.64 8.53
C ILE A 79 -4.24 -7.50 7.88
N ALA A 80 -3.88 -8.60 8.56
CA ALA A 80 -2.78 -9.47 8.11
C ALA A 80 -3.07 -10.16 6.77
N ARG A 81 -4.34 -10.44 6.49
CA ARG A 81 -4.80 -11.09 5.26
C ARG A 81 -6.20 -10.58 4.91
N PRO A 82 -6.30 -9.45 4.19
CA PRO A 82 -7.57 -8.93 3.69
C PRO A 82 -8.27 -9.97 2.81
N ASP A 83 -9.60 -9.94 2.80
CA ASP A 83 -10.35 -10.77 1.87
C ASP A 83 -10.06 -10.35 0.42
N ILE A 84 -10.07 -11.32 -0.50
CA ILE A 84 -9.74 -11.07 -1.91
C ILE A 84 -10.68 -10.05 -2.57
N SER A 85 -11.93 -9.96 -2.12
CA SER A 85 -12.92 -9.01 -2.62
C SER A 85 -12.56 -7.54 -2.34
N LEU A 86 -11.68 -7.27 -1.38
CA LEU A 86 -11.23 -5.91 -1.06
C LEU A 86 -10.18 -5.37 -2.04
N TRP A 87 -9.57 -6.20 -2.87
CA TRP A 87 -8.45 -5.76 -3.70
C TRP A 87 -8.83 -4.75 -4.78
N SER A 88 -10.02 -4.85 -5.35
CA SER A 88 -10.51 -3.84 -6.32
C SER A 88 -10.61 -2.45 -5.68
N PHE A 89 -11.01 -2.38 -4.41
CA PHE A 89 -11.01 -1.14 -3.65
C PHE A 89 -9.58 -0.67 -3.39
N VAL A 90 -8.71 -1.53 -2.88
CA VAL A 90 -7.33 -1.14 -2.55
C VAL A 90 -6.53 -0.70 -3.78
N GLU A 91 -6.72 -1.33 -4.93
CA GLU A 91 -6.10 -0.93 -6.21
C GLU A 91 -6.51 0.49 -6.64
N SER A 92 -7.75 0.88 -6.35
CA SER A 92 -8.23 2.24 -6.59
C SER A 92 -7.51 3.29 -5.73
N LEU A 93 -6.84 2.89 -4.65
CA LEU A 93 -6.09 3.77 -3.74
C LEU A 93 -4.60 3.86 -4.11
N LEU A 94 -4.12 3.02 -5.02
CA LEU A 94 -2.73 3.01 -5.45
C LEU A 94 -2.41 4.24 -6.31
N PRO A 95 -1.22 4.82 -6.16
CA PRO A 95 -0.80 5.91 -7.02
C PRO A 95 -0.60 5.43 -8.48
N PRO A 96 -0.74 6.32 -9.49
CA PRO A 96 -0.83 5.93 -10.90
C PRO A 96 0.37 5.14 -11.44
N ASP A 97 1.57 5.47 -10.98
CA ASP A 97 2.83 4.80 -11.30
C ASP A 97 2.85 3.34 -10.84
N LEU A 98 2.16 3.03 -9.75
CA LEU A 98 2.03 1.67 -9.23
C LEU A 98 0.96 0.85 -9.95
N ARG A 99 -0.11 1.47 -10.45
CA ARG A 99 -1.12 0.78 -11.28
C ARG A 99 -0.53 0.24 -12.59
N ALA A 100 0.40 0.99 -13.19
CA ALA A 100 1.10 0.55 -14.40
C ALA A 100 1.95 -0.72 -14.17
N SER A 101 2.59 -0.84 -12.99
CA SER A 101 3.42 -1.99 -12.65
C SER A 101 2.64 -3.31 -12.47
N SER A 102 1.35 -3.24 -12.09
CA SER A 102 0.45 -4.40 -12.04
C SER A 102 0.02 -4.85 -13.44
N GLU A 103 -0.27 -3.92 -14.34
CA GLU A 103 -0.67 -4.23 -15.72
C GLU A 103 0.47 -4.84 -16.56
N GLU A 104 1.71 -4.38 -16.34
CA GLU A 104 2.90 -4.95 -16.99
C GLU A 104 3.22 -6.38 -16.53
N ALA A 105 2.94 -6.68 -15.26
CA ALA A 105 3.14 -8.03 -14.71
C ALA A 105 2.14 -9.05 -15.28
N GLU A 106 0.93 -8.63 -15.66
CA GLU A 106 -0.08 -9.50 -16.29
C GLU A 106 0.20 -9.75 -17.78
N LYS A 107 0.75 -8.76 -18.51
CA LYS A 107 1.06 -8.86 -19.95
C LYS A 107 2.25 -9.79 -20.28
N GLY A 108 3.08 -10.14 -19.30
CA GLY A 108 4.27 -10.98 -19.50
C GLY A 108 4.01 -12.49 -19.61
N THR A 109 2.77 -12.95 -19.45
CA THR A 109 2.44 -14.37 -19.29
C THR A 109 1.80 -15.06 -20.50
N ASP A 110 1.47 -14.31 -21.57
CA ASP A 110 0.67 -14.84 -22.69
C ASP A 110 1.41 -14.92 -24.04
N GLU A 111 2.75 -14.77 -24.07
CA GLU A 111 3.51 -15.01 -25.31
C GLU A 111 3.83 -16.52 -25.45
N PRO A 112 3.22 -17.26 -26.40
CA PRO A 112 3.55 -18.66 -26.61
C PRO A 112 5.02 -18.79 -27.05
N PRO A 113 5.73 -19.84 -26.63
CA PRO A 113 7.15 -19.99 -26.95
C PRO A 113 7.32 -19.99 -28.47
N ARG A 114 8.01 -18.95 -28.98
CA ARG A 114 8.36 -18.86 -30.41
C ARG A 114 9.09 -20.13 -30.78
N ARG A 115 8.45 -20.98 -31.59
CA ARG A 115 9.05 -22.23 -32.06
C ARG A 115 10.35 -21.87 -32.76
N ARG A 116 11.48 -22.26 -32.16
CA ARG A 116 12.80 -22.15 -32.80
C ARG A 116 12.74 -22.99 -34.07
N GLY A 117 12.63 -22.33 -35.21
CA GLY A 117 12.73 -22.97 -36.51
C GLY A 117 14.09 -23.65 -36.61
N THR A 118 14.08 -24.97 -36.62
CA THR A 118 15.23 -25.79 -36.97
C THR A 118 15.59 -25.43 -38.41
N ARG A 119 16.64 -24.63 -38.61
CA ARG A 119 17.23 -24.46 -39.93
C ARG A 119 18.03 -25.73 -40.23
N LEU A 120 17.54 -26.50 -41.20
CA LEU A 120 18.32 -27.44 -41.97
C LEU A 120 19.20 -26.68 -42.96
#